data_AF-W1NPG2-F1
#
_entry.id   AF-W1NPG2-F1
#
_cell.length_a   1.000
_cell.length_b   1.000
_cell.length_c   1.000
_cell.angle_alpha   90.00
_cell.angle_beta   90.00
_cell.angle_gamma   90.00
#
_symmetry.space_group_name_H-M   'P 1'
#
loop_
_entity.id
_entity.type
_entity.pdbx_description
1 polymer ?
#
loop_
_entity_poly.entity_id
_entity_poly.type
_entity_poly.pdbx_seq_one_letter_code
_entity_poly.pdbx_strand_id
1 'polypeptide(L)'
;MDKSHPKSEQNLVDWVAPYPTTTRRVRMIIDPRLEGQFSVKGSRAVATLASQCVNPKPKARPSMHVVVDVLEGLEHLRDMAGSLPPAQLTRAYRTPRVSR
;
A
#
# COMPACT_ATOMS: atom_id res chain seq x y z
N MET A 1 -10.72 -14.75 -8.57
CA MET A 1 -10.63 -14.88 -7.11
C MET A 1 -9.74 -16.07 -6.83
N ASP A 2 -8.60 -15.83 -6.20
CA ASP A 2 -7.67 -16.92 -5.83
C ASP A 2 -8.28 -17.72 -4.68
N LYS A 3 -8.77 -18.93 -4.99
CA LYS A 3 -9.43 -19.80 -4.02
C LYS A 3 -8.45 -20.44 -3.03
N SER A 4 -7.14 -20.28 -3.24
CA SER A 4 -6.10 -20.81 -2.34
C SER A 4 -5.95 -19.99 -1.06
N HIS A 5 -6.51 -18.77 -1.02
CA HIS A 5 -6.45 -17.86 0.11
C HIS A 5 -7.68 -18.01 1.05
N PRO A 6 -7.51 -17.75 2.36
CA PRO A 6 -8.62 -17.60 3.30
C PRO A 6 -9.66 -16.61 2.78
N LYS A 7 -10.95 -16.81 3.11
CA LYS A 7 -12.05 -15.97 2.59
C LYS A 7 -11.82 -14.46 2.79
N SER A 8 -11.22 -14.07 3.90
CA SER A 8 -10.88 -12.68 4.23
C SER A 8 -9.70 -12.10 3.44
N GLU A 9 -8.88 -12.95 2.82
CA GLU A 9 -7.75 -12.56 1.99
C GLU A 9 -8.08 -12.57 0.49
N GLN A 10 -9.23 -13.12 0.10
CA GLN A 10 -9.68 -13.12 -1.31
C GLN A 10 -10.13 -11.75 -1.80
N ASN A 11 -10.56 -10.88 -0.87
CA ASN A 11 -10.83 -9.47 -1.12
C ASN A 11 -9.64 -8.65 -0.59
N LEU A 12 -8.92 -7.99 -1.49
CA LEU A 12 -7.75 -7.17 -1.12
C LEU A 12 -8.12 -6.00 -0.21
N VAL A 13 -9.32 -5.43 -0.33
CA VAL A 13 -9.76 -4.33 0.53
C VAL A 13 -9.96 -4.82 1.96
N ASP A 14 -10.57 -6.00 2.12
CA ASP A 14 -10.79 -6.62 3.43
C ASP A 14 -9.46 -7.11 4.05
N TRP A 15 -8.54 -7.62 3.22
CA TRP A 15 -7.20 -8.00 3.64
C TRP A 15 -6.38 -6.81 4.15
N VAL A 16 -6.49 -5.65 3.48
CA VAL A 16 -5.73 -4.44 3.84
C VAL A 16 -6.36 -3.68 5.02
N ALA A 17 -7.66 -3.84 5.29
CA ALA A 17 -8.39 -3.15 6.35
C ALA A 17 -7.68 -3.07 7.73
N PRO A 18 -7.02 -4.13 8.26
CA PRO A 18 -6.29 -4.05 9.54
C PRO A 18 -4.99 -3.23 9.48
N TYR A 19 -4.55 -2.77 8.30
CA TYR A 19 -3.30 -2.03 8.09
C TYR A 19 -3.58 -0.53 7.81
N PRO A 20 -3.62 0.33 8.85
CA PRO A 20 -3.70 1.77 8.67
C PRO A 20 -2.54 2.31 7.82
N THR A 21 -2.77 3.44 7.16
CA THR A 21 -1.86 4.13 6.22
C THR A 21 -0.63 4.78 6.88
N THR A 22 -0.17 4.21 7.99
CA THR A 22 1.08 4.58 8.67
C THR A 22 2.26 4.01 7.90
N THR A 23 3.35 4.78 7.77
CA THR A 23 4.57 4.41 7.02
C THR A 23 5.08 2.99 7.29
N ARG A 24 5.05 2.54 8.56
CA ARG A 24 5.49 1.19 8.95
C ARG A 24 4.58 0.09 8.40
N ARG A 25 3.27 0.32 8.35
CA ARG A 25 2.29 -0.69 7.90
C ARG A 25 2.13 -0.70 6.39
N VAL A 26 2.30 0.43 5.72
CA VAL A 26 2.36 0.50 4.25
C VAL A 26 3.43 -0.45 3.70
N ARG A 27 4.61 -0.52 4.33
CA ARG A 27 5.68 -1.46 3.90
C ARG A 27 5.28 -2.94 3.93
N MET A 28 4.30 -3.31 4.76
CA MET A 28 3.84 -4.70 4.89
C MET A 28 2.85 -5.10 3.80
N ILE A 29 2.22 -4.13 3.12
CA ILE A 29 1.24 -4.35 2.04
C ILE A 29 1.82 -4.05 0.65
N ILE A 30 3.04 -3.53 0.57
CA ILE A 30 3.75 -3.28 -0.68
C ILE A 30 4.24 -4.60 -1.26
N ASP A 31 4.14 -4.74 -2.59
CA ASP A 31 4.59 -5.93 -3.30
C ASP A 31 6.08 -6.21 -3.01
N PRO A 32 6.43 -7.35 -2.40
CA PRO A 32 7.82 -7.72 -2.13
C PRO A 32 8.70 -7.74 -3.38
N ARG A 33 8.11 -7.98 -4.56
CA ARG A 33 8.82 -8.01 -5.86
C ARG A 33 9.34 -6.65 -6.29
N LEU A 34 8.89 -5.57 -5.65
CA LEU A 34 9.46 -4.24 -5.87
C LEU A 34 10.85 -4.10 -5.22
N GLU A 35 11.24 -4.98 -4.30
CA GLU A 35 12.60 -5.04 -3.74
C GLU A 35 13.13 -3.68 -3.20
N GLY A 36 12.24 -2.84 -2.66
CA GLY A 36 12.60 -1.50 -2.18
C GLY A 36 12.68 -0.42 -3.27
N GLN A 37 12.41 -0.75 -4.53
CA GLN A 37 12.29 0.19 -5.64
C GLN A 37 10.95 0.93 -5.64
N PHE A 38 10.64 1.56 -4.50
CA PHE A 38 9.46 2.40 -4.36
C PHE A 38 9.75 3.54 -3.38
N SER A 39 9.12 4.69 -3.61
CA SER A 39 9.19 5.84 -2.71
C SER A 39 8.42 5.56 -1.42
N VAL A 40 9.04 5.81 -0.26
CA VAL A 40 8.39 5.63 1.05
C VAL A 40 7.24 6.63 1.25
N LYS A 41 7.43 7.89 0.84
CA LYS A 41 6.40 8.93 0.87
C LYS A 41 5.32 8.67 -0.18
N GLY A 42 5.73 8.31 -1.40
CA GLY A 42 4.83 8.00 -2.51
C GLY A 42 3.92 6.83 -2.20
N SER A 43 4.49 5.71 -1.74
CA SER A 43 3.70 4.53 -1.32
C SER A 43 2.69 4.87 -0.22
N ARG A 44 3.05 5.73 0.75
CA ARG A 44 2.10 6.18 1.78
C ARG A 44 0.97 7.02 1.18
N ALA A 45 1.29 7.97 0.31
CA ALA A 45 0.30 8.83 -0.34
C ALA A 45 -0.65 8.01 -1.22
N VAL A 46 -0.12 7.07 -2.01
CA VAL A 46 -0.92 6.14 -2.82
C VAL A 46 -1.82 5.27 -1.94
N ALA A 47 -1.31 4.73 -0.82
CA ALA A 47 -2.14 3.95 0.09
C ALA A 47 -3.29 4.77 0.69
N THR A 48 -3.04 6.04 1.04
CA THR A 48 -4.10 6.96 1.47
C THR A 48 -5.11 7.24 0.36
N LEU A 49 -4.66 7.55 -0.85
CA LEU A 49 -5.54 7.81 -1.99
C LEU A 49 -6.41 6.59 -2.30
N ALA A 50 -5.80 5.40 -2.35
CA ALA A 50 -6.51 4.14 -2.56
C ALA A 50 -7.60 3.91 -1.50
N SER A 51 -7.31 4.18 -0.22
CA SER A 51 -8.27 4.04 0.88
C SER A 51 -9.50 4.96 0.71
N GLN A 52 -9.30 6.16 0.15
CA GLN A 52 -10.38 7.08 -0.16
C GLN A 52 -11.20 6.60 -1.36
N CYS A 53 -10.55 6.08 -2.41
CA CYS A 53 -11.22 5.57 -3.62
C CYS A 53 -12.13 4.37 -3.32
N VAL A 54 -11.72 3.47 -2.42
CA VAL A 54 -12.51 2.28 -2.05
C VAL A 54 -13.46 2.52 -0.88
N ASN A 55 -13.64 3.78 -0.45
CA ASN A 55 -14.48 4.09 0.70
C ASN A 55 -15.93 3.59 0.49
N PRO A 56 -16.54 2.90 1.46
CA PRO A 56 -17.92 2.45 1.37
C PRO A 56 -18.91 3.59 1.12
N LYS A 57 -18.59 4.81 1.58
CA LYS A 57 -19.40 6.03 1.37
C LYS A 57 -19.01 6.69 0.04
N PRO A 58 -19.89 6.74 -0.97
CA PRO A 58 -19.56 7.33 -2.28
C PRO A 58 -19.16 8.80 -2.21
N LYS A 59 -19.79 9.58 -1.31
CA LYS A 59 -19.50 11.01 -1.10
C LYS A 59 -18.11 11.29 -0.52
N ALA A 60 -17.45 10.27 0.05
CA ALA A 60 -16.10 10.38 0.59
C ALA A 60 -15.03 9.99 -0.44
N ARG A 61 -15.43 9.53 -1.64
CA ARG A 61 -14.52 9.18 -2.73
C ARG A 61 -14.11 10.46 -3.48
N PRO A 62 -12.81 10.63 -3.81
CA PRO A 62 -12.36 11.76 -4.61
C PRO A 62 -12.88 11.66 -6.05
N SER A 63 -12.96 12.80 -6.74
CA SER A 63 -13.21 12.82 -8.18
C SER A 63 -11.97 12.34 -8.94
N MET A 64 -12.15 11.82 -10.17
CA MET A 64 -11.02 11.33 -10.98
C MET A 64 -9.98 12.41 -11.28
N HIS A 65 -10.39 13.67 -11.42
CA HIS A 65 -9.46 14.80 -11.54
C HIS A 65 -8.51 14.86 -10.34
N VAL A 66 -9.06 14.84 -9.11
CA VAL A 66 -8.25 14.87 -7.87
C VAL A 66 -7.34 13.65 -7.78
N VAL A 67 -7.81 12.47 -8.22
CA VAL A 67 -6.99 11.26 -8.25
C VAL A 67 -5.78 11.44 -9.17
N VAL A 68 -5.98 11.98 -10.37
CA VAL A 68 -4.90 12.22 -11.34
C VAL A 68 -3.91 13.25 -10.81
N ASP A 69 -4.39 14.40 -10.33
CA ASP A 69 -3.52 15.46 -9.80
C ASP A 69 -2.60 14.94 -8.68
N VAL A 70 -3.16 14.13 -7.78
CA VAL A 70 -2.40 13.54 -6.68
C VAL A 70 -1.36 12.58 -7.24
N LEU A 71 -1.71 11.71 -8.19
CA LEU A 71 -0.77 10.73 -8.75
C LEU A 71 0.38 11.38 -9.53
N GLU A 72 0.09 12.41 -10.34
CA GLU A 72 1.11 13.19 -11.05
C GLU A 72 2.10 13.84 -10.08
N GLY A 73 1.60 14.38 -8.95
CA GLY A 73 2.45 14.94 -7.90
C GLY A 73 3.40 13.94 -7.22
N LEU A 74 3.19 12.63 -7.39
CA LEU A 74 4.02 11.58 -6.78
C LEU A 74 5.09 11.01 -7.73
N GLU A 75 4.99 11.27 -9.04
CA GLU A 75 5.84 10.63 -10.07
C GLU A 75 7.34 10.89 -9.88
N HIS A 76 7.70 12.04 -9.30
CA HIS A 76 9.09 12.49 -9.17
C HIS A 76 9.69 12.30 -7.77
N LEU A 77 9.03 11.54 -6.89
CA LEU A 77 9.55 11.27 -5.55
C LEU A 77 10.74 10.30 -5.59
N ARG A 78 11.89 10.73 -5.05
CA ARG A 78 13.16 9.98 -5.09
C ARG A 78 13.56 9.30 -3.78
N ASP A 79 12.68 9.28 -2.78
CA ASP A 79 12.94 8.67 -1.47
C ASP A 79 12.74 7.15 -1.47
N MET A 80 13.58 6.45 -2.24
CA MET A 80 13.50 5.01 -2.44
C MET A 80 13.77 4.23 -1.15
N ALA A 81 12.96 3.21 -0.85
CA ALA A 81 13.15 2.37 0.32
C ALA A 81 14.41 1.48 0.24
N GLY A 82 14.89 1.17 -0.97
CA GLY A 82 16.08 0.37 -1.24
C GLY A 82 17.40 1.04 -0.87
N SER A 83 17.42 2.33 -0.57
CA SER A 83 18.61 2.99 -0.01
C SER A 83 18.84 2.68 1.48
N LEU A 84 17.93 1.91 2.11
CA LEU A 84 18.09 1.44 3.48
C LEU A 84 19.01 0.21 3.53
N PRO A 85 19.82 0.04 4.59
CA PRO A 85 20.72 -1.11 4.70
C PRO A 85 19.97 -2.46 4.68
N PRO A 86 20.55 -3.53 4.08
CA PRO A 86 19.89 -4.82 3.82
C PRO A 86 19.23 -5.48 5.04
N ALA A 87 19.80 -5.27 6.24
CA ALA A 87 19.29 -5.82 7.49
C ALA A 87 17.89 -5.32 7.88
N GLN A 88 17.41 -4.22 7.29
CA GLN A 88 16.07 -3.66 7.55
C GLN A 88 15.03 -4.06 6.49
N LEU A 89 15.46 -4.47 5.28
CA LEU A 89 14.57 -4.85 4.19
C LEU A 89 13.83 -6.16 4.52
N THR A 90 14.57 -7.23 4.84
CA THR A 90 14.02 -8.58 5.04
C THR A 90 12.98 -8.69 6.16
N ARG A 91 13.07 -7.84 7.19
CA ARG A 91 12.09 -7.79 8.29
C ARG A 91 10.87 -6.90 8.00
N ALA A 92 11.00 -5.93 7.09
CA ALA A 92 9.96 -4.95 6.78
C ALA A 92 9.02 -5.39 5.65
N TYR A 93 9.49 -6.21 4.70
CA TYR A 93 8.71 -6.71 3.56
C TYR A 93 8.14 -8.11 3.76
N ARG A 94 8.20 -8.64 4.99
CA ARG A 94 7.51 -9.89 5.30
C ARG A 94 6.02 -9.61 5.20
N THR A 95 5.39 -10.09 4.13
CA THR A 95 3.93 -10.04 3.98
C THR A 95 3.34 -10.69 5.24
N PRO A 96 2.52 -9.97 6.00
CA PRO A 96 1.84 -10.56 7.13
C PRO A 96 0.82 -11.56 6.56
N ARG A 97 1.24 -12.82 6.48
CA ARG A 97 0.31 -13.94 6.48
C ARG A 97 -0.41 -13.84 7.81
N VAL A 98 -1.73 -13.62 7.78
CA VAL A 98 -2.52 -13.59 9.01
C VAL A 98 -2.32 -14.95 9.67
N SER A 99 -1.64 -14.95 10.82
CA SER A 99 -1.53 -16.12 11.68
C SER A 99 -2.95 -16.52 12.09
N ARG A 100 -3.25 -17.81 11.95
CA ARG A 100 -4.50 -18.44 12.40
C ARG A 100 -4.93 -17.98 13.78
#